data_AF-A0A9P4NNA8-F1
#
_entry.id   AF-A0A9P4NNA8-F1
#
_cell.length_a   1.000
_cell.length_b   1.000
_cell.length_c   1.000
_cell.angle_alpha   90.00
_cell.angle_beta   90.00
_cell.angle_gamma   90.00
#
_symmetry.space_group_name_H-M   'P 1'
#
loop_
_entity.id
_entity.type
_entity.pdbx_description
1 polymer ?
#
loop_
_entity_poly.entity_id
_entity_poly.type
_entity_poly.pdbx_seq_one_letter_code
_entity_poly.pdbx_strand_id
1 'polypeptide(L)'
;MKVGKPKSKRQPVRLRHKIEKASAAKQRKQRKLGKKDPTWRTRLKKDPGIPNLFPFKEKILQEIEQKKLQKEEDAAKRRADAKAARSGMVDAEEVVQENGQIVDMDEEEDVLYDHASGSEDEDMDDDNSNPMAALLESARARAADYGNNAQDDEEEMDEDDEQEWGGIDEDHPTTTGQSMRGDSSRKAFDKIFKNVVESADVILYVLDARDPEGTRSKDVERSIMAAEGGNKRLILILNKIDLIPPPVLKAWLAHLRRSFPTLPLRASMPAPNAKTFDHKQLTAKGTSEALFKALKSYAASKQLKRSISVGIIGYPNVGKSSVINALTSRLGRATGACPVGAEAGVTTSLREVKLDNKLKLLDSPGIVFPASSSGSKADRAEEQARLILLNAVPPKEIDDPIPAVDLLIRRVSASEDLFQKLLNVYDLPPLMSTGGNITTDFLVQVARKRGRLGKGGVPILHSAAQTVITDWRDGRIQGWMDAPALQVAPKTVEPTDMTEGDHKKIVSEWAQEFKLDGLWGAVSEEKEVVETTAMEA
;
A
#
# COMPACT_ATOMS: atom_id res chain seq x y z
N MET A 1 41.11 -45.67 -25.26
CA MET A 1 40.92 -44.46 -26.09
C MET A 1 41.64 -43.29 -25.43
N LYS A 2 42.61 -42.64 -26.10
CA LYS A 2 43.25 -41.43 -25.56
C LYS A 2 42.24 -40.28 -25.60
N VAL A 3 41.73 -39.87 -24.44
CA VAL A 3 40.83 -38.71 -24.33
C VAL A 3 41.67 -37.44 -24.48
N GLY A 4 41.36 -36.63 -25.49
CA GLY A 4 42.05 -35.36 -25.74
C GLY A 4 41.82 -34.34 -24.63
N LYS A 5 42.70 -33.33 -24.52
CA LYS A 5 42.61 -32.31 -23.48
C LYS A 5 41.27 -31.54 -23.58
N PRO A 6 40.49 -31.42 -22.48
CA PRO A 6 39.22 -30.71 -22.50
C PRO A 6 39.44 -29.21 -22.71
N LYS A 7 38.63 -28.58 -23.59
CA LYS A 7 38.65 -27.13 -23.78
C LYS A 7 38.09 -26.43 -22.54
N SER A 8 38.81 -25.41 -22.06
CA SER A 8 38.38 -24.60 -20.92
C SER A 8 37.09 -23.84 -21.25
N LYS A 9 36.13 -23.84 -20.31
CA LYS A 9 34.91 -23.02 -20.37
C LYS A 9 35.15 -21.57 -19.93
N ARG A 10 36.37 -21.23 -19.47
CA ARG A 10 36.71 -19.85 -19.06
C ARG A 10 36.81 -18.97 -20.31
N GLN A 11 36.04 -17.88 -20.32
CA GLN A 11 36.10 -16.89 -21.40
C GLN A 11 37.05 -15.76 -21.01
N PRO A 12 37.99 -15.37 -21.89
CA PRO A 12 38.84 -14.21 -21.63
C PRO A 12 38.02 -12.92 -21.65
N VAL A 13 38.38 -11.96 -20.80
CA VAL A 13 37.70 -10.66 -20.65
C VAL A 13 37.57 -9.93 -22.00
N ARG A 14 38.61 -10.01 -22.84
CA ARG A 14 38.61 -9.46 -24.20
C ARG A 14 37.48 -10.01 -25.07
N LEU A 15 37.18 -11.31 -24.95
CA LEU A 15 36.10 -11.94 -25.72
C LEU A 15 34.73 -11.50 -25.21
N ARG A 16 34.55 -11.38 -23.88
CA ARG A 16 33.30 -10.88 -23.28
C ARG A 16 32.97 -9.47 -23.77
N HIS A 17 33.94 -8.55 -23.69
CA HIS A 17 33.75 -7.16 -24.12
C HIS A 17 33.55 -7.04 -25.64
N LYS A 18 34.16 -7.93 -26.44
CA LYS A 18 33.91 -8.02 -27.88
C LYS A 18 32.48 -8.49 -28.20
N ILE A 19 31.97 -9.49 -27.48
CA ILE A 19 30.59 -9.99 -27.62
C ILE A 19 29.59 -8.91 -27.23
N GLU A 20 29.83 -8.21 -26.12
CA GLU A 20 28.99 -7.12 -25.66
C GLU A 20 28.89 -5.98 -26.68
N LYS A 21 30.05 -5.50 -27.19
CA LYS A 21 30.09 -4.49 -28.26
C LYS A 21 29.38 -4.96 -29.53
N ALA A 22 29.56 -6.22 -29.93
CA ALA A 22 28.90 -6.78 -31.11
C ALA A 22 27.38 -6.90 -30.93
N SER A 23 26.92 -7.28 -29.74
CA SER A 23 25.50 -7.36 -29.39
C SER A 23 24.85 -5.99 -29.41
N ALA A 24 25.46 -5.00 -28.76
CA ALA A 24 24.98 -3.61 -28.74
C ALA A 24 24.92 -3.02 -30.16
N ALA A 25 25.93 -3.28 -30.99
CA ALA A 25 25.94 -2.85 -32.39
C ALA A 25 24.81 -3.51 -33.21
N LYS A 26 24.57 -4.82 -33.02
CA LYS A 26 23.48 -5.55 -33.67
C LYS A 26 22.11 -4.99 -33.27
N GLN A 27 21.87 -4.75 -31.98
CA GLN A 27 20.63 -4.15 -31.49
C GLN A 27 20.42 -2.73 -32.03
N ARG A 28 21.48 -1.91 -32.07
CA ARG A 28 21.42 -0.56 -32.67
C ARG A 28 21.08 -0.61 -34.15
N LYS A 29 21.63 -1.58 -34.90
CA LYS A 29 21.30 -1.80 -36.32
C LYS A 29 19.85 -2.26 -36.51
N GLN A 30 19.38 -3.21 -35.69
CA GLN A 30 17.99 -3.68 -35.72
C GLN A 30 16.99 -2.55 -35.39
N ARG A 31 17.29 -1.69 -34.41
CA ARG A 31 16.45 -0.52 -34.10
C ARG A 31 16.37 0.48 -35.25
N LYS A 32 17.45 0.67 -36.00
CA LYS A 32 17.45 1.53 -37.19
C LYS A 32 16.64 0.91 -38.34
N LEU A 33 16.72 -0.41 -38.53
CA LEU A 33 15.96 -1.13 -39.55
C LEU A 33 14.47 -1.18 -39.22
N GLY A 34 14.10 -1.48 -37.97
CA GLY A 34 12.69 -1.53 -37.56
C GLY A 34 11.96 -0.19 -37.62
N LYS A 35 12.69 0.94 -37.62
CA LYS A 35 12.10 2.28 -37.88
C LYS A 35 11.81 2.52 -39.37
N LYS A 36 12.46 1.76 -40.26
CA LYS A 36 12.26 1.81 -41.72
C LYS A 36 11.22 0.79 -42.21
N ASP A 37 10.90 -0.24 -41.41
CA ASP A 37 9.91 -1.25 -41.75
C ASP A 37 8.49 -0.66 -41.73
N PRO A 38 7.77 -0.56 -42.87
CA PRO A 38 6.45 0.09 -42.95
C PRO A 38 5.35 -0.58 -42.10
N THR A 39 5.57 -1.81 -41.61
CA THR A 39 4.70 -2.53 -40.68
C THR A 39 4.66 -1.93 -39.27
N TRP A 40 5.59 -1.03 -38.92
CA TRP A 40 5.55 -0.31 -37.64
C TRP A 40 4.39 0.71 -37.52
N ARG A 41 3.82 1.14 -38.66
CA ARG A 41 2.73 2.15 -38.70
C ARG A 41 1.35 1.56 -38.50
N THR A 42 1.14 0.30 -38.83
CA THR A 42 -0.14 -0.41 -38.62
C THR A 42 -0.18 -0.95 -37.18
N ARG A 43 -0.73 -0.17 -36.25
CA ARG A 43 -0.84 -0.52 -34.82
C ARG A 43 -1.90 -1.58 -34.48
N LEU A 44 -2.61 -2.13 -35.46
CA LEU A 44 -3.51 -3.26 -35.24
C LEU A 44 -2.81 -4.57 -35.61
N LYS A 45 -2.55 -5.39 -34.60
CA LYS A 45 -2.20 -6.80 -34.81
C LYS A 45 -3.41 -7.46 -35.47
N LYS A 46 -3.21 -8.10 -36.63
CA LYS A 46 -4.24 -8.97 -37.22
C LYS A 46 -4.47 -10.13 -36.24
N ASP A 47 -5.69 -10.24 -35.75
CA ASP A 47 -6.10 -11.35 -34.90
C ASP A 47 -6.07 -12.64 -35.76
N PRO A 48 -5.33 -13.68 -35.36
CA PRO A 48 -5.31 -14.96 -36.06
C PRO A 48 -6.68 -15.67 -36.06
N GLY A 49 -7.66 -15.18 -35.30
CA GLY A 49 -9.02 -15.71 -35.27
C GLY A 49 -9.12 -17.09 -34.62
N ILE A 50 -10.27 -17.73 -34.77
CA ILE A 50 -10.52 -19.06 -34.19
C ILE A 50 -9.90 -20.12 -35.12
N PRO A 51 -8.93 -20.93 -34.65
CA PRO A 51 -8.31 -21.96 -35.45
C PRO A 51 -9.32 -22.99 -35.97
N ASN A 52 -9.14 -23.47 -37.21
CA ASN A 52 -10.06 -24.43 -37.84
C ASN A 52 -10.15 -25.78 -37.14
N LEU A 53 -9.10 -26.20 -36.42
CA LEU A 53 -9.05 -27.49 -35.72
C LEU A 53 -9.78 -27.46 -34.38
N PHE A 54 -10.40 -26.34 -34.00
CA PHE A 54 -11.06 -26.23 -32.71
C PHE A 54 -12.42 -26.98 -32.72
N PRO A 55 -12.61 -28.02 -31.91
CA PRO A 55 -13.76 -28.93 -31.99
C PRO A 55 -15.11 -28.27 -31.67
N PHE A 56 -15.12 -27.09 -31.04
CA PHE A 56 -16.33 -26.33 -30.74
C PHE A 56 -16.37 -24.97 -31.46
N LYS A 57 -15.70 -24.85 -32.61
CA LYS A 57 -15.63 -23.60 -33.39
C LYS A 57 -17.02 -23.07 -33.73
N GLU A 58 -17.94 -23.94 -34.13
CA GLU A 58 -19.32 -23.58 -34.49
C GLU A 58 -20.10 -23.02 -33.30
N LYS A 59 -19.93 -23.60 -32.11
CA LYS A 59 -20.57 -23.09 -30.89
C LYS A 59 -20.07 -21.68 -30.53
N ILE A 60 -18.77 -21.44 -30.65
CA ILE A 60 -18.20 -20.11 -30.39
C ILE A 60 -18.72 -19.09 -31.40
N LEU A 61 -18.86 -19.47 -32.67
CA LEU A 61 -19.42 -18.58 -33.69
C LEU A 61 -20.89 -18.23 -33.40
N GLN A 62 -21.69 -19.22 -32.99
CA GLN A 62 -23.09 -19.01 -32.59
C GLN A 62 -23.20 -18.11 -31.35
N GLU A 63 -22.35 -18.30 -30.34
CA GLU A 63 -22.30 -17.43 -29.16
C GLU A 63 -21.95 -15.99 -29.53
N ILE A 64 -21.01 -15.78 -30.45
CA ILE A 64 -20.63 -14.44 -30.92
C ILE A 64 -21.80 -13.76 -31.65
N GLU A 65 -22.54 -14.49 -32.46
CA GLU A 65 -23.71 -13.99 -33.19
C GLU A 65 -24.86 -13.61 -32.25
N GLN A 66 -25.18 -14.47 -31.29
CA GLN A 66 -26.17 -14.18 -30.25
C GLN A 66 -25.78 -12.94 -29.44
N LYS A 67 -24.50 -12.78 -29.11
CA LYS A 67 -24.00 -11.61 -28.38
C LYS A 67 -24.07 -10.33 -29.20
N LYS A 68 -23.93 -10.41 -30.53
CA LYS A 68 -24.11 -9.26 -31.42
C LYS A 68 -25.58 -8.84 -31.47
N LEU A 69 -26.49 -9.80 -31.64
CA LEU A 69 -27.94 -9.54 -31.64
C LEU A 69 -28.39 -8.90 -30.31
N GLN A 70 -27.97 -9.46 -29.17
CA GLN A 70 -28.27 -8.89 -27.85
C GLN A 70 -27.75 -7.45 -27.72
N LYS A 71 -26.52 -7.20 -28.19
CA LYS A 71 -25.92 -5.87 -28.12
C LYS A 71 -26.64 -4.86 -29.03
N GLU A 72 -27.12 -5.28 -30.19
CA GLU A 72 -27.92 -4.44 -31.09
C GLU A 72 -29.30 -4.15 -30.51
N GLU A 73 -29.95 -5.14 -29.90
CA GLU A 73 -31.24 -4.98 -29.21
C GLU A 73 -31.11 -4.02 -28.02
N ASP A 74 -30.08 -4.19 -27.19
CA ASP A 74 -29.80 -3.31 -26.04
C ASP A 74 -29.48 -1.87 -26.49
N ALA A 75 -28.75 -1.70 -27.61
CA ALA A 75 -28.49 -0.40 -28.19
C ALA A 75 -29.76 0.25 -28.76
N ALA A 76 -30.64 -0.54 -29.37
CA ALA A 76 -31.92 -0.08 -29.88
C ALA A 76 -32.88 0.33 -28.74
N LYS A 77 -32.95 -0.47 -27.67
CA LYS A 77 -33.70 -0.12 -26.44
C LYS A 77 -33.17 1.17 -25.82
N ARG A 78 -31.85 1.28 -25.65
CA ARG A 78 -31.23 2.50 -25.11
C ARG A 78 -31.48 3.73 -26.00
N ARG A 79 -31.56 3.56 -27.33
CA ARG A 79 -31.91 4.63 -28.27
C ARG A 79 -33.40 4.99 -28.20
N ALA A 80 -34.29 4.01 -27.99
CA ALA A 80 -35.71 4.23 -27.79
C ALA A 80 -36.00 4.96 -26.46
N ASP A 81 -35.35 4.54 -25.38
CA ASP A 81 -35.46 5.18 -24.05
C ASP A 81 -34.96 6.63 -24.10
N ALA A 82 -33.86 6.89 -24.82
CA ALA A 82 -33.36 8.26 -25.04
C ALA A 82 -34.32 9.12 -25.89
N LYS A 83 -35.08 8.51 -26.82
CA LYS A 83 -36.09 9.21 -27.62
C LYS A 83 -37.36 9.48 -26.81
N ALA A 84 -37.78 8.56 -25.96
CA ALA A 84 -38.91 8.71 -25.06
C ALA A 84 -38.66 9.77 -23.96
N ALA A 85 -37.42 9.81 -23.43
CA ALA A 85 -37.00 10.87 -22.51
C ALA A 85 -37.01 12.26 -23.17
N ARG A 86 -36.72 12.34 -24.48
CA ARG A 86 -36.83 13.59 -25.24
C ARG A 86 -38.29 13.98 -25.52
N SER A 87 -39.18 13.04 -25.87
CA SER A 87 -40.59 13.37 -26.11
C SER A 87 -41.32 13.78 -24.83
N GLY A 88 -40.98 13.17 -23.68
CA GLY A 88 -41.53 13.58 -22.38
C GLY A 88 -41.10 14.97 -21.90
N MET A 89 -40.11 15.60 -22.57
CA MET A 89 -39.68 16.97 -22.31
C MET A 89 -40.38 17.99 -23.21
N VAL A 90 -40.97 17.55 -24.34
CA VAL A 90 -41.66 18.42 -25.31
C VAL A 90 -43.13 18.65 -24.93
N ASP A 91 -43.77 17.69 -24.24
CA ASP A 91 -45.15 17.84 -23.75
C ASP A 91 -45.29 18.86 -22.60
N ALA A 92 -44.19 19.44 -22.11
CA ALA A 92 -44.17 20.47 -21.07
C ALA A 92 -44.01 21.92 -21.59
N GLU A 93 -43.73 22.11 -22.89
CA GLU A 93 -43.49 23.44 -23.49
C GLU A 93 -44.62 23.95 -24.39
N GLU A 94 -45.67 23.17 -24.66
CA GLU A 94 -46.84 23.61 -25.45
C GLU A 94 -47.93 24.32 -24.62
N VAL A 95 -47.53 25.27 -23.76
CA VAL A 95 -48.44 26.32 -23.28
C VAL A 95 -47.64 27.61 -23.15
N VAL A 96 -47.59 28.41 -24.23
CA VAL A 96 -47.62 29.91 -24.25
C VAL A 96 -47.27 30.45 -25.66
N GLN A 97 -48.30 31.05 -26.27
CA GLN A 97 -48.33 32.22 -27.17
C GLN A 97 -47.89 32.16 -28.65
N GLU A 98 -48.94 32.27 -29.48
CA GLU A 98 -49.12 33.22 -30.60
C GLU A 98 -48.08 34.35 -30.76
N ASN A 99 -47.38 34.37 -31.89
CA ASN A 99 -47.56 35.34 -33.00
C ASN A 99 -46.30 35.40 -33.86
N GLY A 100 -46.49 35.31 -35.18
CA GLY A 100 -45.68 36.07 -36.14
C GLY A 100 -44.60 35.32 -36.93
N GLN A 101 -44.97 35.06 -38.19
CA GLN A 101 -44.17 35.31 -39.39
C GLN A 101 -43.41 34.13 -40.04
N ILE A 102 -43.97 33.79 -41.20
CA ILE A 102 -43.49 32.91 -42.28
C ILE A 102 -42.15 33.40 -42.83
N VAL A 103 -41.19 32.47 -43.01
CA VAL A 103 -40.30 32.46 -44.18
C VAL A 103 -39.93 31.00 -44.52
N ASP A 104 -40.34 30.57 -45.71
CA ASP A 104 -39.86 29.35 -46.39
C ASP A 104 -38.37 29.46 -46.72
N MET A 105 -37.63 28.37 -46.52
CA MET A 105 -36.51 28.01 -47.40
C MET A 105 -36.17 26.53 -47.23
N ASP A 106 -36.54 25.76 -48.25
CA ASP A 106 -35.98 24.44 -48.55
C ASP A 106 -34.45 24.53 -48.70
N GLU A 107 -33.72 23.55 -48.17
CA GLU A 107 -32.77 22.74 -48.94
C GLU A 107 -32.18 21.61 -48.06
N GLU A 108 -32.20 20.42 -48.63
CA GLU A 108 -31.62 19.17 -48.12
C GLU A 108 -30.08 19.25 -48.11
N GLU A 109 -29.42 18.71 -47.08
CA GLU A 109 -28.28 17.80 -47.28
C GLU A 109 -27.86 17.09 -45.97
N ASP A 110 -27.87 15.76 -46.04
CA ASP A 110 -27.35 14.82 -45.04
C ASP A 110 -25.83 14.95 -44.87
N VAL A 111 -25.33 15.33 -43.68
CA VAL A 111 -24.00 14.88 -43.21
C VAL A 111 -23.96 14.73 -41.69
N LEU A 112 -24.12 13.49 -41.22
CA LEU A 112 -23.92 13.07 -39.84
C LEU A 112 -22.42 12.88 -39.56
N TYR A 113 -21.77 13.73 -38.74
CA TYR A 113 -20.71 13.28 -37.81
C TYR A 113 -20.53 14.21 -36.61
N ASP A 114 -20.49 13.55 -35.47
CA ASP A 114 -20.65 13.99 -34.08
C ASP A 114 -19.44 14.76 -33.51
N HIS A 115 -19.66 16.03 -33.18
CA HIS A 115 -18.80 16.83 -32.30
C HIS A 115 -19.67 17.67 -31.37
N ALA A 116 -19.75 17.25 -30.10
CA ALA A 116 -20.22 18.11 -29.01
C ALA A 116 -19.37 17.91 -27.75
N SER A 117 -18.39 18.80 -27.59
CA SER A 117 -18.20 19.58 -26.35
C SER A 117 -19.54 20.20 -25.93
N GLY A 118 -20.01 20.09 -24.69
CA GLY A 118 -19.60 20.88 -23.51
C GLY A 118 -20.87 21.44 -22.82
N SER A 119 -20.69 22.02 -21.61
CA SER A 119 -21.63 22.80 -20.74
C SER A 119 -22.78 22.03 -20.05
N GLU A 120 -22.79 21.91 -18.70
CA GLU A 120 -23.48 22.77 -17.68
C GLU A 120 -24.96 22.29 -17.55
N ASP A 121 -25.61 22.03 -16.42
CA ASP A 121 -25.62 22.65 -15.09
C ASP A 121 -26.06 21.68 -13.97
N GLU A 122 -25.90 22.17 -12.74
CA GLU A 122 -26.22 21.58 -11.44
C GLU A 122 -27.73 21.54 -11.16
N ASP A 123 -28.18 20.52 -10.42
CA ASP A 123 -29.20 20.72 -9.38
C ASP A 123 -28.99 19.71 -8.23
N MET A 124 -29.04 20.27 -7.03
CA MET A 124 -28.72 19.66 -5.74
C MET A 124 -29.97 19.08 -5.10
N ASP A 125 -29.89 17.82 -4.66
CA ASP A 125 -30.74 17.29 -3.59
C ASP A 125 -29.84 16.67 -2.52
N ASP A 126 -29.82 17.35 -1.38
CA ASP A 126 -29.04 17.02 -0.19
C ASP A 126 -29.97 16.42 0.86
N ASP A 127 -30.00 15.09 0.97
CA ASP A 127 -30.40 14.44 2.23
C ASP A 127 -29.94 12.98 2.28
N ASN A 128 -28.70 12.74 2.73
CA ASN A 128 -28.42 11.60 3.60
C ASN A 128 -27.06 11.76 4.32
N SER A 129 -27.13 11.82 5.64
CA SER A 129 -26.00 11.80 6.59
C SER A 129 -24.81 10.92 6.16
N ASN A 130 -23.75 11.54 5.67
CA ASN A 130 -22.56 10.84 5.18
C ASN A 130 -21.59 10.54 6.34
N PRO A 131 -21.34 9.26 6.70
CA PRO A 131 -20.47 8.87 7.82
C PRO A 131 -18.99 9.30 7.64
N MET A 132 -18.63 9.80 6.45
CA MET A 132 -17.28 10.26 6.12
C MET A 132 -17.03 11.73 6.47
N ALA A 133 -18.08 12.56 6.60
CA ALA A 133 -17.95 13.94 7.06
C ALA A 133 -17.47 13.98 8.52
N ALA A 134 -18.04 13.12 9.38
CA ALA A 134 -17.59 12.91 10.75
C ALA A 134 -16.12 12.41 10.84
N LEU A 135 -15.65 11.71 9.81
CA LEU A 135 -14.28 11.20 9.72
C LEU A 135 -13.29 12.30 9.32
N LEU A 136 -13.73 13.26 8.50
CA LEU A 136 -12.94 14.45 8.13
C LEU A 136 -12.89 15.47 9.27
N GLU A 137 -13.99 15.62 10.00
CA GLU A 137 -14.08 16.46 11.21
C GLU A 137 -13.14 15.94 12.32
N SER A 138 -13.13 14.62 12.56
CA SER A 138 -12.23 14.00 13.55
C SER A 138 -10.76 14.06 13.16
N ALA A 139 -10.44 13.98 11.86
CA ALA A 139 -9.08 14.18 11.36
C ALA A 139 -8.60 15.63 11.49
N ARG A 140 -9.51 16.62 11.43
CA ARG A 140 -9.20 18.04 11.65
C ARG A 140 -9.02 18.35 13.14
N ALA A 141 -9.90 17.83 14.00
CA ALA A 141 -9.82 18.04 15.45
C ALA A 141 -8.48 17.57 16.02
N ARG A 142 -7.99 16.40 15.59
CA ARG A 142 -6.72 15.86 16.06
C ARG A 142 -5.48 16.59 15.54
N ALA A 143 -5.59 17.26 14.39
CA ALA A 143 -4.49 18.09 13.87
C ALA A 143 -4.25 19.33 14.76
N ALA A 144 -5.30 19.82 15.45
CA ALA A 144 -5.18 20.93 16.39
C ALA A 144 -4.45 20.54 17.68
N ASP A 145 -4.65 19.31 18.18
CA ASP A 145 -4.01 18.82 19.41
C ASP A 145 -2.48 18.73 19.31
N TYR A 146 -1.93 18.56 18.10
CA TYR A 146 -0.48 18.51 17.86
C TYR A 146 0.16 19.89 17.66
N GLY A 147 -0.63 20.95 17.49
CA GLY A 147 -0.13 22.32 17.32
C GLY A 147 0.29 23.00 18.63
N ASN A 148 -0.14 22.47 19.78
CA ASN A 148 -0.01 23.16 21.07
C ASN A 148 1.24 22.78 21.88
N ASN A 149 2.21 22.09 21.27
CA ASN A 149 3.42 21.61 21.96
C ASN A 149 4.71 21.93 21.18
N ALA A 150 4.66 22.96 20.33
CA ALA A 150 5.74 23.41 19.44
C ALA A 150 6.36 24.73 19.94
N GLN A 151 6.59 24.84 21.23
CA GLN A 151 7.29 25.96 21.84
C GLN A 151 8.23 25.34 22.84
N ASP A 152 9.44 24.95 22.39
CA ASP A 152 10.62 24.67 23.24
C ASP A 152 11.90 24.25 22.46
N ASP A 153 11.88 24.03 21.14
CA ASP A 153 13.08 23.56 20.39
C ASP A 153 13.57 24.53 19.28
N GLU A 154 13.65 25.84 19.56
CA GLU A 154 14.14 26.86 18.60
C GLU A 154 15.49 27.52 18.99
N GLU A 155 16.35 26.85 19.75
CA GLU A 155 17.73 27.34 19.97
C GLU A 155 18.76 26.22 19.76
N GLU A 156 19.36 26.17 18.57
CA GLU A 156 20.77 25.85 18.27
C GLU A 156 20.93 25.67 16.75
N MET A 157 21.08 26.79 16.03
CA MET A 157 21.76 26.81 14.73
C MET A 157 23.06 27.58 14.90
N ASP A 158 24.16 26.85 15.08
CA ASP A 158 25.49 27.40 14.87
C ASP A 158 26.05 26.92 13.54
N GLU A 159 26.60 27.92 12.85
CA GLU A 159 27.29 27.95 11.58
C GLU A 159 28.54 27.03 11.62
N ASP A 160 28.85 26.32 10.52
CA ASP A 160 30.20 26.37 9.93
C ASP A 160 30.36 25.51 8.66
N ASP A 161 30.97 26.17 7.69
CA ASP A 161 31.86 25.71 6.61
C ASP A 161 31.30 25.15 5.29
N GLU A 162 30.99 26.11 4.42
CA GLU A 162 31.34 26.06 3.00
C GLU A 162 32.86 26.06 2.79
N GLN A 163 33.44 24.94 2.33
CA GLN A 163 34.71 24.98 1.61
C GLN A 163 34.72 24.04 0.39
N GLU A 164 34.77 24.68 -0.77
CA GLU A 164 35.10 24.12 -2.07
C GLU A 164 36.63 24.15 -2.24
N TRP A 165 37.30 23.00 -2.51
CA TRP A 165 38.28 22.83 -3.61
C TRP A 165 39.16 21.56 -3.53
N GLY A 166 39.51 21.04 -4.71
CA GLY A 166 40.87 20.57 -5.03
C GLY A 166 41.18 19.07 -4.88
N GLY A 167 41.24 18.34 -6.01
CA GLY A 167 41.72 16.96 -6.04
C GLY A 167 43.24 16.82 -5.93
N ILE A 168 43.70 15.62 -5.57
CA ILE A 168 44.91 14.91 -6.05
C ILE A 168 44.79 13.45 -5.55
N ASP A 169 44.97 12.51 -6.48
CA ASP A 169 45.13 11.07 -6.25
C ASP A 169 46.44 10.78 -5.49
N GLU A 170 46.41 9.86 -4.51
CA GLU A 170 47.55 8.95 -4.28
C GLU A 170 47.12 7.68 -3.51
N ASP A 171 47.51 6.54 -4.08
CA ASP A 171 47.23 5.18 -3.63
C ASP A 171 48.02 4.80 -2.35
N HIS A 172 47.35 4.27 -1.32
CA HIS A 172 47.92 3.22 -0.48
C HIS A 172 46.83 2.36 0.20
N PRO A 173 46.85 1.01 0.07
CA PRO A 173 45.79 0.15 0.57
C PRO A 173 46.07 -0.28 2.02
N THR A 174 45.17 0.07 2.95
CA THR A 174 45.17 -0.54 4.30
C THR A 174 43.80 -1.11 4.63
N THR A 175 43.80 -2.42 4.84
CA THR A 175 42.70 -3.32 5.17
C THR A 175 42.04 -2.97 6.50
N THR A 176 40.86 -2.35 6.48
CA THR A 176 39.81 -2.44 7.53
C THR A 176 38.52 -1.81 7.01
N GLY A 177 37.83 -2.52 6.11
CA GLY A 177 36.55 -2.08 5.56
C GLY A 177 35.40 -2.78 6.26
N GLN A 178 34.83 -2.18 7.31
CA GLN A 178 33.46 -2.47 7.81
C GLN A 178 33.06 -1.50 8.94
N SER A 179 32.91 -0.19 8.67
CA SER A 179 32.11 0.69 9.54
C SER A 179 31.67 2.04 8.92
N MET A 180 31.70 2.20 7.59
CA MET A 180 31.47 3.51 6.94
C MET A 180 30.33 3.52 5.90
N ARG A 181 29.43 2.51 5.91
CA ARG A 181 28.33 2.42 4.92
C ARG A 181 26.92 2.68 5.46
N GLY A 182 26.74 2.73 6.79
CA GLY A 182 25.43 2.95 7.42
C GLY A 182 24.90 4.37 7.20
N ASP A 183 25.67 5.39 7.59
CA ASP A 183 25.17 6.77 7.63
C ASP A 183 25.01 7.43 6.26
N SER A 184 25.82 7.04 5.26
CA SER A 184 25.68 7.53 3.89
C SER A 184 24.35 7.08 3.25
N SER A 185 23.87 5.88 3.61
CA SER A 185 22.59 5.38 3.12
C SER A 185 21.39 6.06 3.79
N ARG A 186 21.43 6.25 5.12
CA ARG A 186 20.38 6.94 5.89
C ARG A 186 20.15 8.37 5.40
N LYS A 187 21.22 9.15 5.22
CA LYS A 187 21.13 10.52 4.67
C LYS A 187 20.55 10.55 3.25
N ALA A 188 20.89 9.56 2.42
CA ALA A 188 20.30 9.44 1.09
C ALA A 188 18.80 9.09 1.14
N PHE A 189 18.39 8.24 2.08
CA PHE A 189 16.98 7.88 2.28
C PHE A 189 16.16 9.04 2.83
N ASP A 190 16.69 9.79 3.81
CA ASP A 190 16.02 10.97 4.36
C ASP A 190 15.85 12.06 3.31
N LYS A 191 16.85 12.25 2.44
CA LYS A 191 16.74 13.17 1.30
C LYS A 191 15.62 12.75 0.36
N ILE A 192 15.54 11.45 0.02
CA ILE A 192 14.46 10.96 -0.85
C ILE A 192 13.09 11.11 -0.18
N PHE A 193 12.99 10.78 1.11
CA PHE A 193 11.76 10.94 1.88
C PHE A 193 11.29 12.40 1.89
N LYS A 194 12.16 13.34 2.26
CA LYS A 194 11.87 14.79 2.25
C LYS A 194 11.41 15.25 0.87
N ASN A 195 12.10 14.85 -0.20
CA ASN A 195 11.72 15.18 -1.57
C ASN A 195 10.32 14.65 -1.94
N VAL A 196 9.96 13.43 -1.52
CA VAL A 196 8.62 12.86 -1.76
C VAL A 196 7.56 13.63 -0.99
N VAL A 197 7.83 13.93 0.28
CA VAL A 197 6.90 14.67 1.14
C VAL A 197 6.68 16.07 0.60
N GLU A 198 7.73 16.78 0.19
CA GLU A 198 7.66 18.12 -0.38
C GLU A 198 6.88 18.14 -1.72
N SER A 199 7.18 17.20 -2.62
CA SER A 199 6.56 17.15 -3.95
C SER A 199 5.11 16.65 -3.98
N ALA A 200 4.66 15.97 -2.92
CA ALA A 200 3.32 15.38 -2.84
C ALA A 200 2.33 16.24 -2.04
N ASP A 201 1.10 16.32 -2.54
CA ASP A 201 -0.04 16.95 -1.85
C ASP A 201 -0.77 15.95 -0.92
N VAL A 202 -0.71 14.66 -1.27
CA VAL A 202 -1.32 13.55 -0.51
C VAL A 202 -0.31 12.41 -0.40
N ILE A 203 -0.15 11.85 0.79
CA ILE A 203 0.72 10.70 1.04
C ILE A 203 -0.12 9.45 1.28
N LEU A 204 0.19 8.39 0.52
CA LEU A 204 -0.30 7.04 0.71
C LEU A 204 0.77 6.21 1.42
N TYR A 205 0.51 5.81 2.66
CA TYR A 205 1.44 5.01 3.44
C TYR A 205 1.13 3.50 3.34
N VAL A 206 2.01 2.84 2.60
CA VAL A 206 2.31 1.41 2.42
C VAL A 206 2.46 0.50 3.65
N LEU A 207 1.44 -0.20 4.16
CA LEU A 207 1.58 -1.18 5.26
C LEU A 207 1.36 -2.65 4.81
N ASP A 208 2.05 -3.62 5.43
CA ASP A 208 1.84 -5.07 5.21
C ASP A 208 0.80 -5.60 6.21
N ALA A 209 -0.26 -6.23 5.72
CA ALA A 209 -1.37 -6.71 6.54
C ALA A 209 -0.98 -7.76 7.60
N ARG A 210 0.14 -8.47 7.43
CA ARG A 210 0.59 -9.47 8.42
C ARG A 210 1.19 -8.84 9.68
N ASP A 211 1.77 -7.65 9.54
CA ASP A 211 2.39 -6.92 10.64
C ASP A 211 2.33 -5.40 10.39
N PRO A 212 1.14 -4.79 10.59
CA PRO A 212 0.93 -3.38 10.24
C PRO A 212 1.75 -2.43 11.13
N GLU A 213 1.81 -2.70 12.44
CA GLU A 213 2.62 -1.90 13.38
C GLU A 213 4.13 -2.05 13.11
N GLY A 214 4.60 -3.25 12.75
CA GLY A 214 6.01 -3.45 12.39
C GLY A 214 6.44 -2.72 11.10
N THR A 215 5.49 -2.37 10.22
CA THR A 215 5.75 -1.59 9.00
C THR A 215 5.39 -0.10 9.14
N ARG A 216 4.99 0.31 10.34
CA ARG A 216 4.56 1.67 10.68
C ARG A 216 5.62 2.38 11.52
N SER A 217 5.89 3.65 11.22
CA SER A 217 6.74 4.50 12.05
C SER A 217 6.00 5.77 12.44
N LYS A 218 5.89 6.02 13.75
CA LYS A 218 5.22 7.22 14.30
C LYS A 218 6.00 8.51 14.00
N ASP A 219 7.33 8.42 13.91
CA ASP A 219 8.19 9.56 13.62
C ASP A 219 7.96 10.08 12.20
N VAL A 220 7.73 9.15 11.26
CA VAL A 220 7.38 9.45 9.87
C VAL A 220 6.02 10.12 9.78
N GLU A 221 5.05 9.61 10.53
CA GLU A 221 3.71 10.19 10.60
C GLU A 221 3.76 11.62 11.15
N ARG A 222 4.53 11.83 12.23
CA ARG A 222 4.76 13.16 12.81
C ARG A 222 5.44 14.11 11.82
N SER A 223 6.48 13.64 11.13
CA SER A 223 7.20 14.44 10.13
C SER A 223 6.31 14.85 8.95
N ILE A 224 5.44 13.95 8.46
CA ILE A 224 4.49 14.26 7.39
C ILE A 224 3.43 15.25 7.85
N MET A 225 2.96 15.15 9.09
CA MET A 225 1.96 16.06 9.65
C MET A 225 2.53 17.43 10.00
N ALA A 226 3.79 17.50 10.46
CA ALA A 226 4.47 18.77 10.68
C ALA A 226 4.80 19.48 9.36
N ALA A 227 4.99 18.74 8.27
CA ALA A 227 5.29 19.30 6.97
C ALA A 227 4.11 20.16 6.45
N GLU A 228 4.44 21.35 5.94
CA GLU A 228 3.50 22.27 5.29
C GLU A 228 2.32 22.68 6.20
N GLY A 229 2.58 22.83 7.51
CA GLY A 229 1.62 23.32 8.50
C GLY A 229 0.39 22.43 8.67
N GLY A 230 0.53 21.10 8.54
CA GLY A 230 -0.58 20.15 8.69
C GLY A 230 -1.51 20.06 7.48
N ASN A 231 -1.15 20.69 6.36
CA ASN A 231 -2.02 20.74 5.18
C ASN A 231 -1.92 19.48 4.29
N LYS A 232 -0.91 18.63 4.53
CA LYS A 232 -0.73 17.35 3.82
C LYS A 232 -1.68 16.30 4.37
N ARG A 233 -2.29 15.51 3.49
CA ARG A 233 -3.19 14.42 3.87
C ARG A 233 -2.45 13.08 3.86
N LEU A 234 -2.54 12.35 4.97
CA LEU A 234 -2.00 11.00 5.11
C LEU A 234 -3.12 9.95 5.08
N ILE A 235 -3.00 8.95 4.20
CA ILE A 235 -3.92 7.82 4.09
C ILE A 235 -3.10 6.54 4.21
N LEU A 236 -3.50 5.62 5.09
CA LEU A 236 -2.84 4.32 5.20
C LEU A 236 -3.45 3.33 4.21
N ILE A 237 -2.60 2.58 3.53
CA ILE A 237 -3.00 1.48 2.65
C ILE A 237 -2.51 0.18 3.29
N LEU A 238 -3.47 -0.66 3.65
CA LEU A 238 -3.19 -1.98 4.18
C LEU A 238 -3.15 -2.97 3.01
N ASN A 239 -1.95 -3.38 2.61
CA ASN A 239 -1.72 -4.26 1.45
C ASN A 239 -1.49 -5.73 1.87
N LYS A 240 -1.61 -6.67 0.90
CA LYS A 240 -1.49 -8.13 1.11
C LYS A 240 -2.53 -8.72 2.06
N ILE A 241 -3.73 -8.13 2.05
CA ILE A 241 -4.86 -8.56 2.88
C ILE A 241 -5.23 -10.04 2.66
N ASP A 242 -4.91 -10.61 1.51
CA ASP A 242 -5.11 -12.02 1.19
C ASP A 242 -4.32 -12.98 2.08
N LEU A 243 -3.30 -12.53 2.81
CA LEU A 243 -2.50 -13.36 3.71
C LEU A 243 -3.06 -13.45 5.13
N ILE A 244 -4.09 -12.67 5.46
CA ILE A 244 -4.71 -12.64 6.80
C ILE A 244 -6.19 -13.00 6.74
N PRO A 245 -6.75 -13.62 7.79
CA PRO A 245 -8.16 -14.00 7.80
C PRO A 245 -9.08 -12.78 7.99
N PRO A 246 -10.34 -12.83 7.54
CA PRO A 246 -11.30 -11.72 7.64
C PRO A 246 -11.51 -11.09 9.04
N PRO A 247 -11.62 -11.84 10.15
CA PRO A 247 -11.79 -11.24 11.47
C PRO A 247 -10.60 -10.37 11.88
N VAL A 248 -9.38 -10.82 11.61
CA VAL A 248 -8.15 -10.11 11.92
C VAL A 248 -8.02 -8.84 11.07
N LEU A 249 -8.37 -8.92 9.78
CA LEU A 249 -8.41 -7.74 8.91
C LEU A 249 -9.37 -6.67 9.44
N LYS A 250 -10.57 -7.07 9.89
CA LYS A 250 -11.55 -6.13 10.45
C LYS A 250 -11.03 -5.48 11.74
N ALA A 251 -10.41 -6.25 12.63
CA ALA A 251 -9.81 -5.74 13.86
C ALA A 251 -8.71 -4.70 13.57
N TRP A 252 -7.81 -4.99 12.62
CA TRP A 252 -6.77 -4.06 12.19
C TRP A 252 -7.32 -2.79 11.56
N LEU A 253 -8.34 -2.90 10.70
CA LEU A 253 -8.99 -1.73 10.12
C LEU A 253 -9.65 -0.86 11.20
N ALA A 254 -10.29 -1.47 12.20
CA ALA A 254 -10.88 -0.73 13.32
C ALA A 254 -9.83 -0.04 14.20
N HIS A 255 -8.67 -0.66 14.41
CA HIS A 255 -7.54 -0.07 15.14
C HIS A 255 -6.91 1.09 14.37
N LEU A 256 -6.52 0.87 13.12
CA LEU A 256 -5.78 1.86 12.33
C LEU A 256 -6.63 3.08 11.97
N ARG A 257 -7.93 2.90 11.70
CA ARG A 257 -8.88 4.00 11.37
C ARG A 257 -9.04 5.03 12.47
N ARG A 258 -8.66 4.70 13.71
CA ARG A 258 -8.63 5.65 14.84
C ARG A 258 -7.53 6.70 14.69
N SER A 259 -6.44 6.32 14.03
CA SER A 259 -5.33 7.24 13.77
C SER A 259 -5.48 7.94 12.43
N PHE A 260 -5.64 7.19 11.34
CA PHE A 260 -5.71 7.74 9.99
C PHE A 260 -6.70 6.96 9.13
N PRO A 261 -7.29 7.57 8.08
CA PRO A 261 -8.10 6.84 7.12
C PRO A 261 -7.34 5.66 6.52
N THR A 262 -7.88 4.45 6.65
CA THR A 262 -7.21 3.23 6.15
C THR A 262 -8.03 2.46 5.13
N LEU A 263 -7.37 2.08 4.05
CA LEU A 263 -7.97 1.34 2.95
C LEU A 263 -7.30 -0.04 2.79
N PRO A 264 -8.08 -1.14 2.84
CA PRO A 264 -7.57 -2.46 2.51
C PRO A 264 -7.42 -2.61 0.99
N LEU A 265 -6.30 -3.14 0.54
CA LEU A 265 -6.03 -3.39 -0.88
C LEU A 265 -5.32 -4.73 -1.08
N ARG A 266 -5.74 -5.44 -2.13
CA ARG A 266 -4.95 -6.53 -2.72
C ARG A 266 -4.30 -6.02 -4.00
N ALA A 267 -3.01 -5.72 -3.92
CA ALA A 267 -2.27 -5.12 -5.03
C ALA A 267 -1.55 -6.12 -5.94
N SER A 268 -1.25 -7.33 -5.44
CA SER A 268 -0.58 -8.38 -6.21
C SER A 268 -1.41 -9.66 -6.26
N MET A 269 -1.14 -10.46 -7.28
CA MET A 269 -1.51 -11.87 -7.25
C MET A 269 -0.60 -12.61 -6.26
N PRO A 270 -1.15 -13.59 -5.53
CA PRO A 270 -0.38 -14.43 -4.63
C PRO A 270 0.57 -15.35 -5.40
N ALA A 271 1.59 -15.86 -4.70
CA ALA A 271 2.43 -16.92 -5.24
C ALA A 271 1.58 -18.18 -5.51
N PRO A 272 1.97 -19.04 -6.48
CA PRO A 272 1.19 -20.22 -6.86
C PRO A 272 0.86 -21.18 -5.70
N ASN A 273 1.73 -21.21 -4.68
CA ASN A 273 1.60 -22.09 -3.51
C ASN A 273 1.21 -21.33 -2.23
N ALA A 274 0.84 -20.06 -2.33
CA ALA A 274 0.45 -19.27 -1.17
C ALA A 274 -0.94 -19.69 -0.68
N LYS A 275 -1.10 -19.75 0.65
CA LYS A 275 -2.42 -19.96 1.25
C LYS A 275 -3.09 -18.59 1.42
N THR A 276 -4.16 -18.34 0.67
CA THR A 276 -4.85 -17.05 0.67
C THR A 276 -6.26 -17.13 1.22
N PHE A 277 -6.73 -16.00 1.74
CA PHE A 277 -8.08 -15.76 2.20
C PHE A 277 -8.82 -14.87 1.19
N ASP A 278 -10.11 -15.15 0.99
CA ASP A 278 -10.93 -14.36 0.07
C ASP A 278 -11.59 -13.19 0.83
N HIS A 279 -11.41 -11.99 0.28
CA HIS A 279 -11.89 -10.73 0.86
C HIS A 279 -12.75 -9.94 -0.13
N LYS A 280 -13.47 -10.63 -1.03
CA LYS A 280 -14.34 -10.01 -2.06
C LYS A 280 -15.14 -8.81 -1.54
N GLN A 281 -15.75 -8.90 -0.36
CA GLN A 281 -16.58 -7.84 0.19
C GLN A 281 -15.81 -6.57 0.59
N LEU A 282 -14.54 -6.69 1.04
CA LEU A 282 -13.71 -5.55 1.45
C LEU A 282 -12.79 -5.01 0.35
N THR A 283 -12.59 -5.79 -0.72
CA THR A 283 -11.53 -5.56 -1.71
C THR A 283 -12.05 -5.19 -3.11
N ALA A 284 -13.33 -5.48 -3.39
CA ALA A 284 -13.88 -5.41 -4.74
C ALA A 284 -14.28 -3.98 -5.13
N LYS A 285 -13.54 -3.42 -6.10
CA LYS A 285 -13.80 -2.22 -6.92
C LYS A 285 -14.09 -0.90 -6.18
N GLY A 286 -15.02 -0.89 -5.23
CA GLY A 286 -15.42 0.27 -4.45
C GLY A 286 -14.29 0.93 -3.68
N THR A 287 -13.31 0.18 -3.15
CA THR A 287 -12.22 0.79 -2.35
C THR A 287 -11.27 1.64 -3.18
N SER A 288 -10.92 1.18 -4.39
CA SER A 288 -10.08 1.96 -5.31
C SER A 288 -10.84 3.13 -5.94
N GLU A 289 -12.11 2.90 -6.29
CA GLU A 289 -12.98 3.96 -6.83
C GLU A 289 -13.25 5.05 -5.77
N ALA A 290 -13.49 4.66 -4.51
CA ALA A 290 -13.62 5.58 -3.39
C ALA A 290 -12.35 6.37 -3.15
N LEU A 291 -11.17 5.74 -3.24
CA LEU A 291 -9.89 6.45 -3.17
C LEU A 291 -9.77 7.49 -4.29
N PHE A 292 -10.07 7.11 -5.53
CA PHE A 292 -10.02 8.05 -6.65
C PHE A 292 -11.06 9.17 -6.55
N LYS A 293 -12.27 8.86 -6.09
CA LYS A 293 -13.31 9.85 -5.83
C LYS A 293 -12.85 10.84 -4.76
N ALA A 294 -12.31 10.36 -3.64
CA ALA A 294 -11.78 11.21 -2.58
C ALA A 294 -10.62 12.09 -3.06
N LEU A 295 -9.68 11.53 -3.84
CA LEU A 295 -8.57 12.30 -4.42
C LEU A 295 -9.05 13.36 -5.42
N LYS A 296 -10.05 13.05 -6.25
CA LYS A 296 -10.66 14.00 -7.20
C LYS A 296 -11.45 15.09 -6.48
N SER A 297 -12.24 14.75 -5.46
CA SER A 297 -12.94 15.72 -4.61
C SER A 297 -11.96 16.64 -3.89
N TYR A 298 -10.85 16.10 -3.38
CA TYR A 298 -9.78 16.91 -2.81
C TYR A 298 -9.16 17.87 -3.85
N ALA A 299 -8.96 17.40 -5.09
CA ALA A 299 -8.52 18.24 -6.22
C ALA A 299 -9.44 19.42 -6.49
N ALA A 300 -10.74 19.17 -6.50
CA ALA A 300 -11.75 20.19 -6.69
C ALA A 300 -11.74 21.20 -5.53
N SER A 301 -11.71 20.71 -4.29
CA SER A 301 -11.75 21.56 -3.08
C SER A 301 -10.58 22.52 -2.95
N LYS A 302 -9.37 22.13 -3.40
CA LYS A 302 -8.19 22.99 -3.37
C LYS A 302 -8.03 23.87 -4.61
N GLN A 303 -8.96 23.76 -5.58
CA GLN A 303 -9.00 24.58 -6.79
C GLN A 303 -7.65 24.68 -7.52
N LEU A 304 -6.88 23.59 -7.49
CA LEU A 304 -5.54 23.55 -8.05
C LEU A 304 -5.62 23.54 -9.58
N LYS A 305 -5.02 24.55 -10.22
CA LYS A 305 -4.85 24.58 -11.70
C LYS A 305 -3.92 23.47 -12.21
N ARG A 306 -3.14 22.85 -11.31
CA ARG A 306 -2.20 21.76 -11.58
C ARG A 306 -2.77 20.41 -11.17
N SER A 307 -2.24 19.33 -11.74
CA SER A 307 -2.52 17.95 -11.29
C SER A 307 -2.07 17.73 -9.84
N ILE A 308 -2.88 17.05 -9.03
CA ILE A 308 -2.47 16.56 -7.71
C ILE A 308 -1.34 15.54 -7.87
N SER A 309 -0.35 15.65 -7.01
CA SER A 309 0.73 14.68 -6.87
C SER A 309 0.53 13.85 -5.60
N VAL A 310 0.40 12.53 -5.76
CA VAL A 310 0.20 11.59 -4.66
C VAL A 310 1.48 10.79 -4.45
N GLY A 311 2.12 10.97 -3.30
CA GLY A 311 3.33 10.25 -2.91
C GLY A 311 3.00 8.91 -2.28
N ILE A 312 3.69 7.84 -2.68
CA ILE A 312 3.54 6.51 -2.07
C ILE A 312 4.80 6.20 -1.27
N ILE A 313 4.65 6.02 0.04
CA ILE A 313 5.76 5.80 0.99
C ILE A 313 5.55 4.48 1.73
N GLY A 314 6.64 3.87 2.22
CA GLY A 314 6.60 2.73 3.13
C GLY A 314 7.77 1.77 2.97
N TYR A 315 7.80 0.74 3.83
CA TYR A 315 8.89 -0.23 3.91
C TYR A 315 9.17 -0.92 2.56
N PRO A 316 10.41 -1.40 2.31
CA PRO A 316 10.70 -2.24 1.15
C PRO A 316 9.80 -3.48 1.11
N ASN A 317 9.48 -3.97 -0.09
CA ASN A 317 8.69 -5.21 -0.31
C ASN A 317 7.29 -5.29 0.31
N VAL A 318 6.81 -4.19 0.88
CA VAL A 318 5.45 -3.99 1.38
C VAL A 318 4.42 -3.94 0.23
N GLY A 319 4.90 -3.70 -1.00
CA GLY A 319 4.14 -3.77 -2.24
C GLY A 319 3.79 -2.42 -2.88
N LYS A 320 4.53 -1.34 -2.60
CA LYS A 320 4.32 0.02 -3.16
C LYS A 320 4.11 0.04 -4.68
N SER A 321 5.05 -0.50 -5.45
CA SER A 321 4.94 -0.53 -6.91
C SER A 321 3.82 -1.46 -7.40
N SER A 322 3.47 -2.50 -6.63
CA SER A 322 2.28 -3.31 -6.89
C SER A 322 1.00 -2.51 -6.67
N VAL A 323 0.93 -1.65 -5.64
CA VAL A 323 -0.21 -0.75 -5.39
C VAL A 323 -0.38 0.19 -6.58
N ILE A 324 0.70 0.79 -7.08
CA ILE A 324 0.67 1.65 -8.27
C ILE A 324 0.13 0.90 -9.49
N ASN A 325 0.66 -0.30 -9.74
CA ASN A 325 0.24 -1.11 -10.87
C ASN A 325 -1.22 -1.55 -10.75
N ALA A 326 -1.69 -1.91 -9.55
CA ALA A 326 -3.08 -2.27 -9.29
C ALA A 326 -4.03 -1.08 -9.46
N LEU A 327 -3.63 0.11 -9.02
CA LEU A 327 -4.38 1.36 -9.22
C LEU A 327 -4.42 1.74 -10.71
N THR A 328 -3.31 1.59 -11.43
CA THR A 328 -3.20 1.90 -12.87
C THR A 328 -4.01 0.92 -13.72
N SER A 329 -3.94 -0.38 -13.41
CA SER A 329 -4.66 -1.42 -14.17
C SER A 329 -6.17 -1.34 -13.99
N ARG A 330 -6.66 -0.95 -12.80
CA ARG A 330 -8.09 -0.77 -12.53
C ARG A 330 -8.68 0.41 -13.30
N LEU A 331 -7.86 1.39 -13.67
CA LEU A 331 -8.25 2.55 -14.49
C LEU A 331 -8.21 2.26 -16.01
N GLY A 332 -8.01 1.00 -16.42
CA GLY A 332 -7.96 0.61 -17.84
C GLY A 332 -6.66 0.99 -18.55
N ARG A 333 -5.60 1.38 -17.82
CA ARG A 333 -4.27 1.68 -18.38
C ARG A 333 -3.37 0.44 -18.36
N ALA A 334 -2.35 0.46 -19.22
CA ALA A 334 -1.45 -0.67 -19.45
C ALA A 334 -0.86 -1.22 -18.15
N THR A 335 -0.75 -2.56 -18.08
CA THR A 335 -0.13 -3.28 -16.98
C THR A 335 1.38 -3.07 -16.98
N GLY A 336 1.97 -2.78 -15.81
CA GLY A 336 3.43 -2.66 -15.64
C GLY A 336 4.00 -1.24 -15.74
N ALA A 337 3.32 -0.24 -15.15
CA ALA A 337 3.85 1.12 -15.05
C ALA A 337 5.14 1.19 -14.21
N CYS A 338 5.23 0.37 -13.16
CA CYS A 338 6.42 0.25 -12.34
C CYS A 338 6.96 -1.19 -12.37
N PRO A 339 8.29 -1.39 -12.39
CA PRO A 339 8.89 -2.72 -12.22
C PRO A 339 8.53 -3.27 -10.84
N VAL A 340 8.13 -4.54 -10.81
CA VAL A 340 7.82 -5.25 -9.57
C VAL A 340 8.71 -6.47 -9.48
N GLY A 341 9.26 -6.73 -8.30
CA GLY A 341 10.10 -7.88 -8.01
C GLY A 341 10.07 -8.21 -6.53
N ALA A 342 10.41 -9.44 -6.19
CA ALA A 342 10.44 -9.93 -4.81
C ALA A 342 11.74 -9.55 -4.05
N GLU A 343 12.71 -8.91 -4.73
CA GLU A 343 13.93 -8.41 -4.12
C GLU A 343 13.73 -6.96 -3.65
N ALA A 344 14.24 -6.63 -2.45
CA ALA A 344 14.28 -5.25 -1.98
C ALA A 344 15.17 -4.41 -2.91
N GLY A 345 14.81 -3.14 -3.13
CA GLY A 345 15.61 -2.23 -3.97
C GLY A 345 15.31 -2.27 -5.48
N VAL A 346 14.23 -2.92 -5.92
CA VAL A 346 13.79 -2.88 -7.34
C VAL A 346 13.50 -1.46 -7.82
N THR A 347 12.92 -0.63 -6.94
CA THR A 347 12.70 0.80 -7.19
C THR A 347 13.85 1.57 -6.56
N THR A 348 14.80 2.02 -7.38
CA THR A 348 16.02 2.73 -6.95
C THR A 348 15.93 4.25 -7.08
N SER A 349 14.98 4.75 -7.88
CA SER A 349 14.80 6.16 -8.16
C SER A 349 13.34 6.56 -8.04
N LEU A 350 13.11 7.82 -7.68
CA LEU A 350 11.77 8.43 -7.69
C LEU A 350 11.24 8.46 -9.12
N ARG A 351 9.99 8.04 -9.33
CA ARG A 351 9.37 8.01 -10.65
C ARG A 351 7.96 8.57 -10.59
N GLU A 352 7.62 9.39 -11.58
CA GLU A 352 6.27 9.90 -11.73
C GLU A 352 5.46 9.03 -12.70
N VAL A 353 4.32 8.53 -12.24
CA VAL A 353 3.34 7.81 -13.05
C VAL A 353 2.10 8.68 -13.19
N LYS A 354 1.89 9.24 -14.38
CA LYS A 354 0.69 10.03 -14.68
C LYS A 354 -0.51 9.09 -14.82
N LEU A 355 -1.49 9.19 -13.92
CA LEU A 355 -2.72 8.39 -13.94
C LEU A 355 -3.85 9.09 -14.69
N ASP A 356 -3.93 10.41 -14.58
CA ASP A 356 -4.94 11.25 -15.22
C ASP A 356 -4.36 12.65 -15.43
N ASN A 357 -5.04 13.51 -16.18
CA ASN A 357 -4.63 14.91 -16.35
C ASN A 357 -4.64 15.66 -15.01
N LYS A 358 -5.49 15.23 -14.07
CA LYS A 358 -5.62 15.81 -12.72
C LYS A 358 -4.85 15.04 -11.63
N LEU A 359 -4.25 13.87 -11.94
CA LEU A 359 -3.66 12.99 -10.93
C LEU A 359 -2.33 12.36 -11.38
N LYS A 360 -1.28 12.57 -10.58
CA LYS A 360 0.05 11.95 -10.71
C LYS A 360 0.35 11.11 -9.47
N LEU A 361 0.94 9.94 -9.65
CA LEU A 361 1.50 9.15 -8.56
C LEU A 361 3.03 9.27 -8.57
N LEU A 362 3.63 9.39 -7.40
CA LEU A 362 5.07 9.35 -7.21
C LEU A 362 5.45 8.01 -6.57
N ASP A 363 6.16 7.17 -7.31
CA ASP A 363 6.76 5.94 -6.78
C ASP A 363 8.08 6.30 -6.09
N SER A 364 8.15 6.07 -4.78
CA SER A 364 9.37 6.26 -4.00
C SER A 364 10.05 4.92 -3.72
N PRO A 365 11.39 4.90 -3.60
CA PRO A 365 12.10 3.72 -3.11
C PRO A 365 11.59 3.33 -1.71
N GLY A 366 11.74 2.06 -1.34
CA GLY A 366 11.38 1.63 0.01
C GLY A 366 12.32 2.22 1.04
N ILE A 367 11.74 2.92 2.02
CA ILE A 367 12.49 3.52 3.12
C ILE A 367 12.28 2.62 4.33
N VAL A 368 13.39 2.13 4.88
CA VAL A 368 13.39 1.47 6.20
C VAL A 368 13.64 2.56 7.20
N PHE A 369 12.68 2.78 8.09
CA PHE A 369 12.86 3.68 9.21
C PHE A 369 13.55 2.87 10.31
N PRO A 370 14.82 3.15 10.64
CA PRO A 370 15.45 2.52 11.79
C PRO A 370 14.64 2.93 13.02
N ALA A 371 14.26 1.95 13.85
CA ALA A 371 13.71 2.30 15.14
C ALA A 371 14.81 3.02 15.93
N SER A 372 14.44 4.00 16.76
CA SER A 372 15.39 4.65 17.67
C SER A 372 15.79 3.63 18.74
N SER A 373 16.74 2.74 18.40
CA SER A 373 17.29 1.78 19.34
C SER A 373 18.82 1.92 19.33
N SER A 374 19.31 2.74 20.26
CA SER A 374 20.70 2.76 20.71
C SER A 374 20.99 1.47 21.51
N GLY A 375 20.85 0.32 20.85
CA GLY A 375 20.87 -0.98 21.49
C GLY A 375 22.24 -1.68 21.48
N SER A 376 22.38 -2.60 22.43
CA SER A 376 23.47 -3.57 22.54
C SER A 376 23.60 -4.45 21.28
N LYS A 377 24.69 -5.23 21.14
CA LYS A 377 24.85 -6.15 19.99
C LYS A 377 23.69 -7.14 19.84
N ALA A 378 23.02 -7.52 20.94
CA ALA A 378 21.88 -8.43 20.92
C ALA A 378 20.62 -7.77 20.32
N ASP A 379 20.36 -6.51 20.69
CA ASP A 379 19.21 -5.75 20.19
C ASP A 379 19.31 -5.53 18.68
N ARG A 380 20.53 -5.32 18.16
CA ARG A 380 20.80 -5.19 16.72
C ARG A 380 20.52 -6.49 15.96
N ALA A 381 20.84 -7.63 16.55
CA ALA A 381 20.55 -8.93 15.95
C ALA A 381 19.04 -9.21 15.92
N GLU A 382 18.32 -8.82 16.97
CA GLU A 382 16.86 -8.93 17.00
C GLU A 382 16.19 -7.96 16.01
N GLU A 383 16.68 -6.72 15.91
CA GLU A 383 16.18 -5.74 14.94
C GLU A 383 16.44 -6.21 13.50
N GLN A 384 17.62 -6.75 13.22
CA GLN A 384 17.92 -7.35 11.93
C GLN A 384 17.00 -8.55 11.64
N ALA A 385 16.72 -9.39 12.64
CA ALA A 385 15.78 -10.50 12.51
C ALA A 385 14.35 -10.03 12.21
N ARG A 386 13.89 -8.96 12.85
CA ARG A 386 12.60 -8.32 12.56
C ARG A 386 12.56 -7.78 11.13
N LEU A 387 13.60 -7.07 10.69
CA LEU A 387 13.71 -6.53 9.33
C LEU A 387 13.70 -7.64 8.26
N ILE A 388 14.31 -8.79 8.55
CA ILE A 388 14.27 -9.98 7.69
C ILE A 388 12.84 -10.50 7.56
N LEU A 389 12.09 -10.64 8.67
CA LEU A 389 10.70 -11.10 8.65
C LEU A 389 9.74 -10.13 7.93
N LEU A 390 10.02 -8.83 8.03
CA LEU A 390 9.31 -7.78 7.29
C LEU A 390 9.71 -7.70 5.81
N ASN A 391 10.66 -8.53 5.36
CA ASN A 391 11.22 -8.55 4.00
C ASN A 391 11.90 -7.23 3.60
N ALA A 392 12.41 -6.47 4.58
CA ALA A 392 13.10 -5.21 4.33
C ALA A 392 14.54 -5.44 3.79
N VAL A 393 15.15 -6.58 4.13
CA VAL A 393 16.52 -6.95 3.74
C VAL A 393 16.48 -7.95 2.57
N PRO A 394 17.28 -7.74 1.49
CA PRO A 394 17.34 -8.70 0.39
C PRO A 394 18.04 -10.00 0.82
N PRO A 395 17.66 -11.19 0.27
CA PRO A 395 18.20 -12.48 0.71
C PRO A 395 19.73 -12.64 0.62
N LYS A 396 20.40 -11.81 -0.19
CA LYS A 396 21.86 -11.82 -0.39
C LYS A 396 22.62 -11.14 0.75
N GLU A 397 21.96 -10.24 1.48
CA GLU A 397 22.53 -9.47 2.60
C GLU A 397 22.15 -10.09 3.96
N ILE A 398 21.48 -11.24 3.95
CA ILE A 398 21.15 -11.97 5.17
C ILE A 398 22.36 -12.81 5.57
N ASP A 399 23.11 -12.33 6.55
CA ASP A 399 24.24 -13.05 7.13
C ASP A 399 23.77 -14.25 7.95
N ASP A 400 22.91 -14.01 8.96
CA ASP A 400 22.34 -15.06 9.82
C ASP A 400 20.79 -15.09 9.78
N PRO A 401 20.19 -16.11 9.15
CA PRO A 401 18.73 -16.29 9.09
C PRO A 401 18.13 -16.97 10.32
N ILE A 402 18.92 -17.57 11.22
CA ILE A 402 18.41 -18.40 12.32
C ILE A 402 17.61 -17.58 13.34
N PRO A 403 18.06 -16.40 13.79
CA PRO A 403 17.30 -15.57 14.73
C PRO A 403 15.95 -15.13 14.18
N ALA A 404 15.85 -14.87 12.86
CA ALA A 404 14.59 -14.55 12.21
C ALA A 404 13.60 -15.71 12.26
N VAL A 405 14.07 -16.95 12.08
CA VAL A 405 13.21 -18.15 12.20
C VAL A 405 12.79 -18.37 13.66
N ASP A 406 13.67 -18.10 14.63
CA ASP A 406 13.33 -18.18 16.05
C ASP A 406 12.19 -17.20 16.41
N LEU A 407 12.28 -15.95 15.95
CA LEU A 407 11.20 -14.97 16.12
C LEU A 407 9.91 -15.40 15.42
N LEU A 408 10.00 -15.99 14.22
CA LEU A 408 8.82 -16.48 13.50
C LEU A 408 8.15 -17.62 14.27
N ILE A 409 8.92 -18.57 14.79
CA ILE A 409 8.39 -19.68 15.59
C ILE A 409 7.73 -19.14 16.85
N ARG A 410 8.40 -18.25 17.61
CA ARG A 410 7.80 -17.61 18.79
C ARG A 410 6.47 -16.93 18.48
N ARG A 411 6.40 -16.21 17.35
CA ARG A 411 5.17 -15.55 16.88
C ARG A 411 4.06 -16.53 16.56
N VAL A 412 4.39 -17.60 15.82
CA VAL A 412 3.41 -18.61 15.39
C VAL A 412 2.96 -19.49 16.56
N SER A 413 3.85 -19.81 17.49
CA SER A 413 3.59 -20.58 18.71
C SER A 413 2.65 -19.87 19.70
N ALA A 414 2.42 -18.56 19.56
CA ALA A 414 1.38 -17.87 20.33
C ALA A 414 -0.03 -18.41 20.06
N SER A 415 -0.23 -19.08 18.91
CA SER A 415 -1.48 -19.76 18.57
C SER A 415 -1.19 -21.19 18.14
N GLU A 416 -1.72 -22.15 18.90
CA GLU A 416 -1.50 -23.58 18.65
C GLU A 416 -1.91 -23.97 17.21
N ASP A 417 -3.02 -23.42 16.71
CA ASP A 417 -3.51 -23.66 15.36
C ASP A 417 -2.52 -23.23 14.26
N LEU A 418 -1.85 -22.08 14.42
CA LEU A 418 -0.85 -21.63 13.44
C LEU A 418 0.41 -22.49 13.51
N PHE A 419 0.80 -22.92 14.71
CA PHE A 419 1.95 -23.79 14.89
C PHE A 419 1.74 -25.16 14.23
N GLN A 420 0.57 -25.77 14.41
CA GLN A 420 0.21 -27.00 13.71
C GLN A 420 0.18 -26.80 12.19
N LYS A 421 -0.36 -25.66 11.71
CA LYS A 421 -0.33 -25.32 10.28
C LYS A 421 1.09 -25.18 9.74
N LEU A 422 2.03 -24.64 10.51
CA LEU A 422 3.45 -24.54 10.14
C LEU A 422 4.07 -25.93 9.98
N LEU A 423 3.85 -26.84 10.92
CA LEU A 423 4.35 -28.23 10.84
C LEU A 423 3.77 -28.96 9.62
N ASN A 424 2.47 -28.78 9.35
CA ASN A 424 1.78 -29.33 8.19
C ASN A 424 2.29 -28.79 6.84
N VAL A 425 2.92 -27.61 6.79
CA VAL A 425 3.50 -27.09 5.53
C VAL A 425 4.72 -27.91 5.08
N TYR A 426 5.39 -28.56 6.02
CA TYR A 426 6.62 -29.33 5.83
C TYR A 426 6.45 -30.83 6.13
N ASP A 427 5.22 -31.28 6.42
CA ASP A 427 4.88 -32.66 6.81
C ASP A 427 5.76 -33.17 7.95
N LEU A 428 5.93 -32.34 9.00
CA LEU A 428 6.77 -32.65 10.15
C LEU A 428 5.99 -33.37 11.25
N PRO A 429 6.61 -34.35 11.94
CA PRO A 429 6.06 -34.87 13.19
C PRO A 429 6.04 -33.78 14.27
N PRO A 430 5.25 -33.95 15.34
CA PRO A 430 5.32 -33.07 16.51
C PRO A 430 6.76 -32.95 17.01
N LEU A 431 7.24 -31.72 17.19
CA LEU A 431 8.60 -31.48 17.66
C LEU A 431 8.70 -31.93 19.12
N MET A 432 9.48 -32.97 19.39
CA MET A 432 9.76 -33.40 20.76
C MET A 432 10.83 -32.49 21.32
N SER A 433 10.47 -31.63 22.29
CA SER A 433 11.42 -30.77 23.00
C SER A 433 12.25 -31.61 24.00
N THR A 434 13.15 -32.43 23.49
CA THR A 434 14.15 -33.13 24.31
C THR A 434 15.29 -32.16 24.61
N GLY A 435 15.03 -31.16 25.46
CA GLY A 435 16.04 -30.25 26.04
C GLY A 435 16.82 -29.35 25.06
N GLY A 436 16.54 -29.43 23.76
CA GLY A 436 17.16 -28.62 22.72
C GLY A 436 16.32 -27.39 22.35
N ASN A 437 16.97 -26.41 21.70
CA ASN A 437 16.30 -25.23 21.16
C ASN A 437 15.31 -25.66 20.06
N ILE A 438 14.01 -25.36 20.23
CA ILE A 438 12.92 -25.78 19.33
C ILE A 438 13.16 -25.36 17.88
N THR A 439 13.79 -24.19 17.69
CA THR A 439 14.15 -23.64 16.39
C THR A 439 15.19 -24.52 15.69
N THR A 440 16.14 -25.07 16.44
CA THR A 440 17.16 -25.95 15.87
C THR A 440 16.57 -27.29 15.44
N ASP A 441 15.71 -27.90 16.28
CA ASP A 441 15.05 -29.16 15.91
C ASP A 441 14.14 -28.97 14.68
N PHE A 442 13.34 -27.89 14.66
CA PHE A 442 12.54 -27.52 13.49
C PHE A 442 13.39 -27.39 12.22
N LEU A 443 14.50 -26.64 12.27
CA LEU A 443 15.38 -26.45 11.12
C LEU A 443 16.06 -27.75 10.67
N VAL A 444 16.44 -28.63 11.60
CA VAL A 444 16.98 -29.96 11.27
C VAL A 444 15.95 -30.80 10.51
N GLN A 445 14.70 -30.81 10.98
CA GLN A 445 13.64 -31.58 10.32
C GLN A 445 13.26 -30.99 8.95
N VAL A 446 13.17 -29.66 8.84
CA VAL A 446 12.96 -28.97 7.56
C VAL A 446 14.10 -29.27 6.60
N ALA A 447 15.35 -29.24 7.06
CA ALA A 447 16.51 -29.55 6.23
C ALA A 447 16.46 -30.98 5.67
N ARG A 448 16.04 -31.96 6.48
CA ARG A 448 15.84 -33.35 6.04
C ARG A 448 14.74 -33.47 4.99
N LYS A 449 13.59 -32.86 5.21
CA LYS A 449 12.44 -32.91 4.28
C LYS A 449 12.70 -32.18 2.96
N ARG A 450 13.40 -31.05 3.01
CA ARG A 450 13.72 -30.23 1.83
C ARG A 450 15.05 -30.61 1.15
N GLY A 451 15.73 -31.64 1.64
CA GLY A 451 17.00 -32.10 1.08
C GLY A 451 18.15 -31.09 1.21
N ARG A 452 18.12 -30.21 2.22
CA ARG A 452 19.19 -29.25 2.53
C ARG A 452 20.28 -29.92 3.38
N LEU A 453 20.86 -30.99 2.83
CA LEU A 453 21.87 -31.81 3.49
C LEU A 453 23.25 -31.56 2.86
N GLY A 454 24.27 -31.49 3.70
CA GLY A 454 25.66 -31.40 3.31
C GLY A 454 26.29 -32.77 3.07
N LYS A 455 27.62 -32.78 2.96
CA LYS A 455 28.39 -34.01 2.84
C LYS A 455 28.18 -34.87 4.10
N GLY A 456 27.96 -36.18 3.91
CA GLY A 456 27.71 -37.11 5.01
C GLY A 456 26.30 -37.03 5.61
N GLY A 457 25.34 -36.37 4.95
CA GLY A 457 23.95 -36.29 5.41
C GLY A 457 23.72 -35.29 6.54
N VAL A 458 24.70 -34.43 6.84
CA VAL A 458 24.60 -33.42 7.89
C VAL A 458 23.64 -32.30 7.46
N PRO A 459 22.58 -32.00 8.22
CA PRO A 459 21.66 -30.89 7.92
C PRO A 459 22.34 -29.52 7.90
N ILE A 460 22.07 -28.71 6.86
CA ILE A 460 22.58 -27.33 6.75
C ILE A 460 21.50 -26.36 7.25
N LEU A 461 21.64 -25.89 8.49
CA LEU A 461 20.65 -25.04 9.16
C LEU A 461 20.44 -23.70 8.46
N HIS A 462 21.53 -23.04 8.02
CA HIS A 462 21.46 -21.75 7.33
C HIS A 462 20.62 -21.80 6.05
N SER A 463 20.85 -22.80 5.20
CA SER A 463 20.09 -22.98 3.95
C SER A 463 18.64 -23.39 4.20
N ALA A 464 18.39 -24.18 5.24
CA ALA A 464 17.03 -24.49 5.68
C ALA A 464 16.30 -23.24 6.16
N ALA A 465 16.93 -22.40 6.99
CA ALA A 465 16.36 -21.16 7.48
C ALA A 465 16.06 -20.16 6.36
N GLN A 466 16.96 -20.01 5.37
CA GLN A 466 16.67 -19.21 4.17
C GLN A 466 15.46 -19.74 3.38
N THR A 467 15.28 -21.06 3.32
CA THR A 467 14.10 -21.67 2.68
C THR A 467 12.82 -21.31 3.45
N VAL A 468 12.85 -21.38 4.79
CA VAL A 468 11.73 -21.00 5.65
C VAL A 468 11.36 -19.53 5.49
N ILE A 469 12.34 -18.62 5.49
CA ILE A 469 12.10 -17.18 5.28
C ILE A 469 11.49 -16.92 3.89
N THR A 470 11.94 -17.65 2.87
CA THR A 470 11.37 -17.52 1.52
C THR A 470 9.92 -18.03 1.48
N ASP A 471 9.64 -19.18 2.09
CA ASP A 471 8.28 -19.73 2.20
C ASP A 471 7.34 -18.79 3.01
N TRP A 472 7.88 -18.09 4.02
CA TRP A 472 7.18 -17.03 4.75
C TRP A 472 6.88 -15.81 3.86
N ARG A 473 7.87 -15.33 3.10
CA ARG A 473 7.69 -14.21 2.16
C ARG A 473 6.63 -14.50 1.11
N ASP A 474 6.65 -15.71 0.56
CA ASP A 474 5.75 -16.12 -0.52
C ASP A 474 4.34 -16.45 -0.01
N GLY A 475 4.09 -16.39 1.30
CA GLY A 475 2.77 -16.64 1.90
C GLY A 475 2.38 -18.12 1.95
N ARG A 476 3.36 -19.04 1.84
CA ARG A 476 3.12 -20.48 2.02
C ARG A 476 2.89 -20.82 3.49
N ILE A 477 3.62 -20.14 4.38
CA ILE A 477 3.43 -20.18 5.82
C ILE A 477 2.36 -19.15 6.19
N GLN A 478 1.33 -19.58 6.92
CA GLN A 478 0.33 -18.68 7.48
C GLN A 478 0.83 -18.11 8.81
N GLY A 479 0.73 -16.80 8.97
CA GLY A 479 0.97 -16.13 10.24
C GLY A 479 0.72 -14.62 10.13
N TRP A 480 0.29 -14.03 11.23
CA TRP A 480 -0.04 -12.62 11.35
C TRP A 480 0.09 -12.19 12.81
N MET A 481 0.16 -10.88 13.03
CA MET A 481 0.01 -10.27 14.34
C MET A 481 -1.47 -9.93 14.57
N ASP A 482 -1.97 -10.17 15.78
CA ASP A 482 -3.30 -9.71 16.16
C ASP A 482 -3.25 -8.21 16.52
N ALA A 483 -4.35 -7.52 16.24
CA ALA A 483 -4.48 -6.12 16.62
C ALA A 483 -4.45 -6.02 18.17
N PRO A 484 -3.77 -5.01 18.73
CA PRO A 484 -3.71 -4.85 20.18
C PRO A 484 -5.12 -4.78 20.76
N ALA A 485 -5.37 -5.61 21.78
CA ALA A 485 -6.66 -5.63 22.45
C ALA A 485 -6.94 -4.25 23.04
N LEU A 486 -8.03 -3.65 22.57
CA LEU A 486 -8.47 -2.37 23.09
C LEU A 486 -9.00 -2.62 24.49
N GLN A 487 -8.42 -1.94 25.49
CA GLN A 487 -9.02 -1.89 26.81
C GLN A 487 -10.34 -1.13 26.69
N VAL A 488 -11.42 -1.88 26.48
CA VAL A 488 -12.76 -1.36 26.72
C VAL A 488 -12.83 -1.19 28.23
N ALA A 489 -12.84 0.05 28.71
CA ALA A 489 -13.13 0.32 30.11
C ALA A 489 -14.38 -0.48 30.47
N PRO A 490 -14.34 -1.35 31.50
CA PRO A 490 -15.48 -2.19 31.82
C PRO A 490 -16.64 -1.26 32.15
N LYS A 491 -17.68 -1.28 31.31
CA LYS A 491 -18.99 -0.81 31.75
C LYS A 491 -19.39 -1.78 32.86
N THR A 492 -19.23 -1.37 34.10
CA THR A 492 -19.94 -1.96 35.24
C THR A 492 -21.42 -1.79 34.95
N VAL A 493 -22.01 -2.82 34.36
CA VAL A 493 -23.45 -2.98 34.25
C VAL A 493 -23.80 -4.02 35.30
N GLU A 494 -24.34 -3.57 36.43
CA GLU A 494 -25.00 -4.47 37.36
C GLU A 494 -26.18 -5.16 36.65
N PRO A 495 -26.44 -6.45 36.91
CA PRO A 495 -27.47 -7.18 36.22
C PRO A 495 -28.83 -6.81 36.84
N THR A 496 -29.61 -5.96 36.16
CA THR A 496 -31.05 -5.91 36.38
C THR A 496 -31.76 -6.59 35.22
N ASP A 497 -32.50 -7.63 35.58
CA ASP A 497 -33.44 -8.38 34.76
C ASP A 497 -34.49 -7.48 34.08
N MET A 498 -35.14 -8.07 33.06
CA MET A 498 -36.41 -7.70 32.41
C MET A 498 -36.33 -7.11 30.98
N THR A 499 -36.56 -8.02 30.03
CA THR A 499 -37.60 -8.01 28.97
C THR A 499 -38.16 -6.67 28.44
N GLU A 500 -38.08 -6.54 27.11
CA GLU A 500 -39.03 -5.89 26.17
C GLU A 500 -39.44 -4.41 26.37
N GLY A 501 -39.30 -3.62 25.29
CA GLY A 501 -40.15 -2.44 25.04
C GLY A 501 -39.40 -1.14 24.80
N ASP A 502 -39.30 -0.74 23.54
CA ASP A 502 -38.78 0.55 23.08
C ASP A 502 -39.77 1.68 23.44
N HIS A 503 -39.50 2.46 24.49
CA HIS A 503 -40.26 3.66 24.84
C HIS A 503 -39.41 4.92 24.65
N LYS A 504 -39.68 5.67 23.57
CA LYS A 504 -39.18 7.03 23.39
C LYS A 504 -39.80 7.97 24.44
N LYS A 505 -38.99 8.45 25.37
CA LYS A 505 -39.34 9.49 26.34
C LYS A 505 -38.73 10.81 25.87
N ILE A 506 -39.58 11.79 25.54
CA ILE A 506 -39.15 13.14 25.17
C ILE A 506 -38.65 13.83 26.44
N VAL A 507 -37.39 14.29 26.43
CA VAL A 507 -36.77 15.00 27.55
C VAL A 507 -37.02 16.49 27.36
N SER A 508 -37.75 17.11 28.28
CA SER A 508 -38.24 18.50 28.18
C SER A 508 -37.31 19.55 28.78
N GLU A 509 -36.16 19.18 29.36
CA GLU A 509 -35.19 20.13 29.92
C GLU A 509 -33.75 19.63 29.71
N TRP A 510 -32.85 20.54 29.33
CA TRP A 510 -31.42 20.23 29.12
C TRP A 510 -30.71 20.13 30.48
N ALA A 511 -29.87 19.11 30.64
CA ALA A 511 -29.09 18.91 31.86
C ALA A 511 -28.01 20.01 32.04
N GLN A 512 -27.76 20.41 33.29
CA GLN A 512 -26.79 21.43 33.68
C GLN A 512 -25.33 21.04 33.34
N GLU A 513 -24.55 22.04 32.93
CA GLU A 513 -23.15 21.92 32.52
C GLU A 513 -22.23 21.43 33.65
N PHE A 514 -21.27 20.57 33.27
CA PHE A 514 -20.25 19.97 34.12
C PHE A 514 -19.22 21.03 34.54
N LYS A 515 -19.08 21.32 35.85
CA LYS A 515 -18.06 22.24 36.37
C LYS A 515 -16.68 21.56 36.43
N LEU A 516 -15.67 22.22 35.87
CA LEU A 516 -14.29 21.73 35.65
C LEU A 516 -13.28 22.17 36.74
N ASP A 517 -13.72 22.64 37.90
CA ASP A 517 -12.83 23.25 38.93
C ASP A 517 -11.96 22.24 39.72
N GLY A 518 -12.04 20.94 39.42
CA GLY A 518 -11.29 19.91 40.15
C GLY A 518 -10.04 19.37 39.45
N LEU A 519 -9.72 19.82 38.23
CA LEU A 519 -8.71 19.15 37.39
C LEU A 519 -7.29 19.71 37.49
N TRP A 520 -7.09 20.84 38.17
CA TRP A 520 -5.77 21.46 38.32
C TRP A 520 -5.44 21.66 39.80
N GLY A 521 -4.69 20.72 40.36
CA GLY A 521 -4.20 20.78 41.74
C GLY A 521 -3.29 21.99 41.94
N ALA A 522 -3.77 22.96 42.73
CA ALA A 522 -2.97 24.08 43.18
C ALA A 522 -2.28 23.75 44.51
N VAL A 523 -0.94 23.75 44.43
CA VAL A 523 0.09 24.01 45.43
C VAL A 523 -0.43 24.57 46.77
N SER A 524 -0.17 23.85 47.85
CA SER A 524 -0.37 24.29 49.23
C SER A 524 0.80 25.17 49.69
N GLU A 525 0.55 26.48 49.86
CA GLU A 525 1.29 27.33 50.81
C GLU A 525 0.34 27.80 51.92
N GLU A 526 0.87 27.76 53.13
CA GLU A 526 0.21 28.07 54.40
C GLU A 526 -0.31 29.52 54.47
N LYS A 527 -1.47 29.72 55.13
CA LYS A 527 -1.56 30.60 56.30
C LYS A 527 -2.91 30.54 57.02
N GLU A 528 -2.74 30.46 58.34
CA GLU A 528 -3.65 30.74 59.46
C GLU A 528 -4.87 31.63 59.17
N VAL A 529 -6.04 31.21 59.68
CA VAL A 529 -6.91 32.11 60.47
C VAL A 529 -7.61 31.33 61.58
N VAL A 530 -7.43 31.89 62.78
CA VAL A 530 -8.12 31.74 64.06
C VAL A 530 -9.64 31.65 63.94
N GLU A 531 -10.28 30.71 64.64
CA GLU A 531 -11.61 30.99 65.21
C GLU A 531 -11.87 30.23 66.51
N THR A 532 -12.34 31.00 67.47
CA THR A 532 -12.54 30.71 68.89
C THR A 532 -13.98 30.25 69.16
N THR A 533 -14.11 29.28 70.08
CA THR A 533 -15.23 29.06 71.04
C THR A 533 -16.63 28.69 70.54
N ALA A 534 -17.09 27.49 70.93
CA ALA A 534 -18.15 27.22 71.94
C ALA A 534 -18.62 25.74 71.80
N MET A 535 -18.45 24.89 72.84
CA MET A 535 -19.51 24.35 73.75
C MET A 535 -20.61 23.57 73.01
N GLU A 536 -21.08 22.37 73.35
CA GLU A 536 -21.12 21.38 74.45
C GLU A 536 -21.73 20.11 73.76
N ALA A 537 -21.59 18.84 74.13
CA ALA A 537 -21.14 18.09 75.30
C ALA A 537 -20.68 16.69 74.85
#